data_AF-X1B8G5-F1
#
_entry.id   AF-X1B8G5-F1
#
_cell.length_a   1.000
_cell.length_b   1.000
_cell.length_c   1.000
_cell.angle_alpha   90.00
_cell.angle_beta   90.00
_cell.angle_gamma   90.00
#
_symmetry.space_group_name_H-M   'P 1'
#
loop_
_entity.id
_entity.type
_entity.pdbx_description
1 polymer ?
#
loop_
_entity_poly.entity_id
_entity_poly.type
_entity_poly.pdbx_seq_one_letter_code
_entity_poly.pdbx_strand_id
1 'polypeptide(L)' 'MLPLDGVRILSFEQFGAAPFGTLFLANLGAEVIKVENPAHKGDVSRSIGPYFLNGDDPSNNSLYFQS' A
#
# COMPACT_ATOMS: atom_id res chain seq x y z
N MET A 1 23.31 -6.03 2.31
CA MET A 1 22.96 -5.15 1.17
C MET A 1 21.93 -5.90 0.35
N LEU A 2 20.71 -5.36 0.23
CA LEU A 2 19.67 -5.92 -0.63
C LEU A 2 19.83 -5.39 -2.07
N PRO A 3 19.27 -6.10 -3.08
CA PRO A 3 19.51 -5.76 -4.48
C PRO A 3 19.09 -4.35 -4.93
N LEU A 4 18.17 -3.70 -4.22
CA LEU A 4 17.66 -2.35 -4.52
C LEU A 4 17.99 -1.32 -3.43
N ASP A 5 18.97 -1.61 -2.55
CA ASP A 5 19.41 -0.64 -1.54
C ASP A 5 19.81 0.69 -2.19
N GLY A 6 19.26 1.80 -1.67
CA GLY A 6 19.52 3.16 -2.16
C GLY A 6 18.64 3.60 -3.34
N VAL A 7 17.77 2.74 -3.86
CA VAL A 7 16.76 3.10 -4.87
C VAL A 7 15.54 3.72 -4.18
N ARG A 8 15.07 4.87 -4.67
CA ARG A 8 13.84 5.53 -4.20
C ARG A 8 12.79 5.58 -5.31
N ILE A 9 11.56 5.17 -5.00
CA ILE A 9 10.44 5.05 -5.94
C ILE A 9 9.27 5.88 -5.43
N LEU A 10 8.76 6.80 -6.25
CA LEU A 10 7.44 7.40 -6.05
C LEU A 10 6.40 6.54 -6.77
N SER A 11 5.42 6.00 -6.04
CA SER A 11 4.35 5.20 -6.63
C SER A 11 2.99 5.90 -6.50
N PHE A 12 2.20 5.86 -7.58
CA PHE A 12 0.83 6.41 -7.63
C PHE A 12 -0.18 5.29 -7.87
N GLU A 13 0.18 4.10 -7.42
CA GLU A 13 -0.60 2.89 -7.65
C GLU A 13 -1.82 2.82 -6.73
N GLN A 14 -2.77 1.98 -7.13
CA GLN A 14 -3.95 1.64 -6.35
C GLN A 14 -4.28 0.15 -6.44
N PHE A 15 -5.12 -0.33 -5.52
CA PHE A 15 -5.69 -1.68 -5.53
C PHE A 15 -4.68 -2.80 -5.24
N GLY A 16 -4.35 -3.64 -6.23
CA GLY A 16 -3.71 -4.95 -6.00
C GLY A 16 -2.46 -5.19 -6.83
N ALA A 17 -2.57 -5.18 -8.17
CA ALA A 17 -1.47 -5.60 -9.03
C ALA A 17 -0.20 -4.75 -8.89
N ALA A 18 -0.34 -3.42 -8.94
CA ALA A 18 0.77 -2.50 -8.79
C ALA A 18 1.28 -2.36 -7.34
N PRO A 19 0.43 -2.25 -6.29
CA PRO A 19 0.92 -2.27 -4.90
C PRO A 19 1.66 -3.55 -4.56
N PHE A 20 1.19 -4.71 -5.05
CA PHE A 20 1.92 -5.97 -4.93
C PHE A 20 3.31 -5.87 -5.57
N GLY A 21 3.39 -5.37 -6.81
CA GLY A 21 4.68 -5.14 -7.48
C GLY A 21 5.62 -4.25 -6.66
N THR A 22 5.14 -3.13 -6.14
CA THR A 22 5.96 -2.22 -5.34
C THR A 22 6.32 -2.76 -3.95
N LEU A 23 5.48 -3.61 -3.36
CA LEU A 23 5.80 -4.35 -2.13
C LEU A 23 7.01 -5.28 -2.36
N PHE A 24 7.05 -5.99 -3.48
CA PHE A 24 8.21 -6.80 -3.86
C PHE A 24 9.48 -5.94 -4.01
N LEU A 25 9.38 -4.78 -4.64
CA LEU A 25 10.52 -3.85 -4.76
C LEU A 25 11.00 -3.35 -3.40
N ALA A 26 10.07 -3.03 -2.49
CA ALA A 26 10.40 -2.65 -1.12
C ALA A 26 11.10 -3.80 -0.36
N ASN A 27 10.63 -5.05 -0.53
CA ASN A 27 11.30 -6.23 0.06
C ASN A 27 12.70 -6.47 -0.49
N LEU A 28 12.99 -6.01 -1.71
CA LEU A 28 14.32 -6.04 -2.31
C LEU A 28 15.20 -4.83 -1.91
N GLY A 29 14.72 -3.93 -1.03
CA GLY A 29 15.51 -2.84 -0.43
C GLY A 29 15.20 -1.44 -0.94
N ALA A 30 14.23 -1.27 -1.85
CA ALA A 30 13.85 0.05 -2.35
C ALA A 30 13.06 0.85 -1.29
N GLU A 31 13.28 2.16 -1.21
CA GLU A 31 12.41 3.10 -0.51
C GLU A 31 11.22 3.46 -1.40
N VAL A 32 10.07 2.83 -1.16
CA VAL A 32 8.83 3.09 -1.89
C VAL A 32 7.98 4.11 -1.11
N ILE A 33 7.73 5.26 -1.74
CA ILE A 33 6.86 6.31 -1.22
C ILE A 33 5.56 6.26 -2.03
N LYS A 34 4.51 5.71 -1.43
CA LYS A 34 3.17 5.68 -2.01
C LYS A 34 2.53 7.05 -1.86
N VAL A 35 2.13 7.65 -2.98
CA VAL A 35 1.46 8.94 -3.05
C VAL A 35 -0.03 8.70 -3.29
N GLU A 36 -0.85 9.17 -2.36
CA GLU A 36 -2.28 8.92 -2.37
C GLU A 36 -3.09 10.21 -2.43
N ASN A 37 -4.28 10.14 -3.04
CA ASN A 37 -5.15 11.29 -3.19
C ASN A 37 -5.97 11.54 -1.90
N PRO A 38 -5.77 12.66 -1.18
CA PRO A 38 -6.52 12.95 0.04
C PRO A 38 -8.03 13.14 -0.22
N ALA A 39 -8.43 13.57 -1.42
CA ALA A 39 -9.84 13.73 -1.78
C ALA A 39 -10.60 12.39 -1.78
N HIS A 40 -9.90 11.27 -1.97
CA HIS A 40 -10.48 9.92 -1.99
C HIS A 40 -10.25 9.16 -0.68
N LYS A 41 -9.72 9.82 0.37
CA LYS A 41 -9.29 9.21 1.63
C LYS A 41 -8.15 8.18 1.48
N GLY A 42 -7.40 8.28 0.38
CA GLY A 42 -6.29 7.38 0.08
C GLY A 42 -6.62 6.39 -1.04
N ASP A 43 -5.89 5.28 -1.06
CA ASP A 43 -6.14 4.12 -1.89
C ASP A 43 -7.51 3.49 -1.55
N VAL A 44 -8.28 3.17 -2.58
CA VAL A 44 -9.62 2.57 -2.45
C VAL A 44 -9.60 1.29 -1.61
N SER A 45 -8.52 0.50 -1.72
CA SER A 45 -8.32 -0.75 -0.99
C SER A 45 -8.39 -0.60 0.52
N ARG A 46 -8.06 0.57 1.07
CA ARG A 46 -8.09 0.85 2.51
C ARG A 46 -9.48 0.73 3.14
N SER A 47 -10.54 0.77 2.32
CA SER A 47 -11.94 0.65 2.73
C SER A 47 -12.58 -0.70 2.37
N ILE A 48 -11.85 -1.60 1.72
CA ILE A 48 -12.37 -2.89 1.27
C ILE A 48 -12.60 -3.81 2.47
N GLY A 49 -13.86 -4.16 2.73
CA GLY A 49 -14.21 -5.18 3.73
C GLY A 49 -13.93 -6.62 3.24
N PRO A 50 -14.31 -7.64 4.02
CA PRO A 50 -15.17 -7.54 5.21
C PRO A 50 -14.41 -7.37 6.53
N TYR A 51 -13.08 -7.44 6.52
CA TYR A 51 -12.26 -7.48 7.74
C TYR A 51 -11.41 -6.21 7.90
N PHE A 52 -11.32 -5.69 9.12
CA PHE A 52 -10.49 -4.52 9.46
C PHE A 52 -9.66 -4.79 10.73
N LEU A 53 -8.49 -4.14 10.84
CA LEU A 53 -7.53 -4.37 11.94
C LEU A 53 -8.09 -4.13 13.35
N ASN A 54 -9.11 -3.26 13.49
CA ASN A 54 -9.68 -2.84 14.78
C ASN A 54 -11.18 -3.17 14.92
N GLY A 55 -11.68 -4.21 14.25
CA GLY A 55 -13.10 -4.61 14.27
C GLY A 55 -13.82 -4.22 12.98
N ASP A 56 -15.06 -3.72 13.08
CA ASP A 56 -15.88 -3.33 11.92
C ASP A 56 -15.70 -1.86 11.50
N ASP A 57 -14.63 -1.19 11.94
CA ASP A 57 -14.36 0.21 11.61
C ASP A 57 -13.78 0.34 10.19
N PRO A 58 -14.55 0.91 9.22
CA PRO A 58 -14.12 1.04 7.84
C PRO A 58 -13.14 2.21 7.63
N SER A 59 -12.69 2.90 8.69
CA SER A 59 -11.79 4.05 8.56
C SER A 59 -10.35 3.63 8.22
N ASN A 60 -10.12 3.29 6.96
CA ASN A 60 -8.78 3.07 6.38
C ASN A 60 -7.96 1.89 6.95
N ASN A 61 -8.61 0.97 7.66
CA ASN A 61 -7.96 -0.13 8.37
C ASN A 61 -8.26 -1.51 7.76
N SER A 62 -8.65 -1.56 6.48
CA SER A 62 -8.94 -2.82 5.76
C SER A 62 -7.77 -3.80 5.82
N LEU A 63 -8.04 -5.08 6.13
CA LEU A 63 -7.03 -6.14 6.03
C LEU A 63 -6.60 -6.41 4.59
N TYR A 64 -7.45 -6.14 3.59
CA TYR A 64 -7.10 -6.28 2.18
C TYR A 64 -5.97 -5.33 1.80
N PHE A 65 -5.92 -4.13 2.39
CA PHE A 65 -4.84 -3.17 2.13
C PHE A 65 -3.53 -3.54 2.84
N GLN A 66 -3.60 -4.29 3.95
CA GLN A 66 -2.43 -4.64 4.75
C GLN A 66 -1.70 -5.89 4.24
N SER A 67 -2.34 -6.66 3.36
CA SER A 67 -1.83 -7.92 2.81
C SER A 67 -0.94 -7.72 1.58
#